data_AF-A0A661IT58-F1
#
_entry.id   AF-A0A661IT58-F1
#
_cell.length_a   1.000
_cell.length_b   1.000
_cell.length_c   1.000
_cell.angle_alpha   90.00
_cell.angle_beta   90.00
_cell.angle_gamma   90.00
#
_symmetry.space_group_name_H-M   'P 1'
#
loop_
_entity.id
_entity.type
_entity.pdbx_description
1 polymer ?
#
loop_
_entity_poly.entity_id
_entity_poly.type
_entity_poly.pdbx_seq_one_letter_code
_entity_poly.pdbx_strand_id
1 'polypeptide(L)'
;MPIETKQFKEDEIDLIELWNRIIKRKIFIFLFTVAITILAVIYVLFKNTNANVIPVYTGSVMIEIGEVKTTNLMYLDNIYNLKHIVEKKYSVNISIPKRATKILIIKSTNKSKELIEANILDSINFIIKRHKERASLFDKYIMTKQVGEISINKQPINTINKKRILIMSSIMGFIASIFLALFLGFLEKIKLNKKIEE
;
A
#
# COMPACT_ATOMS: atom_id res chain seq x y z
N MET A 1 24.68 -3.40 62.14
CA MET A 1 24.86 -2.48 60.99
C MET A 1 23.78 -2.80 59.98
N PRO A 2 22.88 -1.88 59.60
CA PRO A 2 22.12 -2.02 58.38
C PRO A 2 22.80 -1.19 57.28
N ILE A 3 23.34 -1.90 56.30
CA ILE A 3 23.81 -1.39 55.01
C ILE A 3 22.65 -1.68 54.04
N GLU A 4 22.51 -0.86 52.98
CA GLU A 4 21.73 -1.17 51.76
C GLU A 4 20.23 -0.80 51.69
N THR A 5 19.84 0.43 52.03
CA THR A 5 18.55 0.98 51.51
C THR A 5 18.68 2.31 50.77
N LYS A 6 19.84 2.96 50.85
CA LYS A 6 20.01 4.31 50.27
C LYS A 6 20.31 4.30 48.76
N GLN A 7 20.95 3.25 48.24
CA GLN A 7 21.38 3.22 46.83
C GLN A 7 20.30 2.77 45.83
N PHE A 8 19.31 1.98 46.25
CA PHE A 8 18.25 1.52 45.33
C PHE A 8 17.22 2.60 44.97
N LYS A 9 17.19 3.73 45.69
CA LYS A 9 16.16 4.77 45.52
C LYS A 9 16.50 5.81 44.45
N GLU A 10 17.74 5.87 43.98
CA GLU A 10 18.18 6.83 42.96
C GLU A 10 18.00 6.33 41.51
N ASP A 11 17.72 5.04 41.31
CA ASP A 11 17.60 4.41 39.99
C ASP A 11 16.14 4.25 39.49
N GLU A 12 15.13 4.70 40.25
CA GLU A 12 13.73 4.67 39.79
C GLU A 12 13.44 5.84 38.84
N ILE A 13 12.92 5.54 37.64
CA ILE A 13 12.50 6.56 36.68
C ILE A 13 11.26 7.31 37.24
N ASP A 14 11.44 8.56 37.67
CA ASP A 14 10.33 9.39 38.14
C ASP A 14 9.50 9.93 36.96
N LEU A 15 8.33 9.31 36.74
CA LEU A 15 7.37 9.70 35.70
C LEU A 15 6.73 11.07 35.95
N ILE A 16 6.58 11.48 37.22
CA ILE A 16 6.00 12.78 37.58
C ILE A 16 6.98 13.89 37.20
N GLU A 17 8.27 13.67 37.44
CA GLU A 17 9.32 14.59 37.00
C GLU A 17 9.32 14.76 35.48
N LEU A 18 9.24 13.66 34.72
CA LEU A 18 9.15 13.70 33.26
C LEU A 18 7.92 14.48 32.78
N TRP A 19 6.76 14.24 33.41
CA TRP A 19 5.52 14.94 33.09
C TRP A 19 5.63 16.45 33.33
N ASN A 20 6.21 16.86 34.46
CA ASN A 20 6.42 18.27 34.79
C ASN A 20 7.37 18.95 33.79
N ARG A 21 8.42 18.24 33.33
CA ARG A 21 9.34 18.75 32.28
C ARG A 21 8.60 18.98 30.96
N ILE A 22 7.70 18.07 30.58
CA ILE A 22 6.86 18.20 29.37
C ILE A 22 5.94 19.42 29.52
N ILE A 23 5.24 19.58 30.65
CA ILE A 23 4.35 20.72 30.90
C ILE A 23 5.11 22.05 30.83
N LYS A 24 6.31 22.11 31.41
CA LYS A 24 7.16 23.32 31.39
C LYS A 24 7.51 23.76 29.96
N ARG A 25 7.57 22.81 29.01
CA ARG A 25 7.92 23.05 27.60
C ARG A 25 6.72 22.94 26.64
N LYS A 26 5.49 22.99 27.14
CA LYS A 26 4.26 22.83 26.31
C LYS A 26 4.20 23.76 25.09
N ILE A 27 4.71 25.00 25.22
CA ILE A 27 4.75 25.98 24.11
C ILE A 27 5.73 25.53 23.02
N PHE A 28 6.90 25.04 23.40
CA PHE A 28 7.89 24.49 22.47
C PHE A 28 7.32 23.28 21.71
N ILE A 29 6.68 22.36 22.44
CA ILE A 29 6.02 21.17 21.86
C ILE A 29 4.98 21.59 20.82
N PHE A 30 4.12 22.55 21.18
CA PHE A 30 3.10 23.06 20.27
C PHE A 30 3.69 23.69 19.01
N LEU A 31 4.62 24.64 19.15
CA LEU A 31 5.23 25.35 18.01
C LEU A 31 5.99 24.40 17.08
N PHE A 32 6.74 23.45 17.64
CA PHE A 32 7.48 22.47 16.86
C PHE A 32 6.55 21.54 16.06
N THR A 33 5.47 21.07 16.70
CA THR A 33 4.46 20.23 16.04
C THR A 33 3.77 20.99 14.90
N VAL A 34 3.43 22.27 15.12
CA VAL A 34 2.86 23.14 14.08
C VAL A 34 3.84 23.33 12.93
N ALA A 35 5.13 23.60 13.21
CA ALA A 35 6.16 23.77 12.19
C ALA A 35 6.31 22.52 11.31
N ILE A 36 6.38 21.32 11.92
CA ILE A 36 6.43 20.06 11.16
C ILE A 36 5.18 19.85 10.32
N THR A 37 4.01 20.18 10.86
CA THR A 37 2.73 20.06 10.12
C THR A 37 2.71 21.00 8.92
N ILE A 38 3.19 22.24 9.06
CA ILE A 38 3.32 23.19 7.94
C ILE A 38 4.29 22.65 6.88
N LEU A 39 5.45 22.13 7.29
CA LEU A 39 6.41 21.50 6.35
C LEU A 39 5.80 20.32 5.61
N ALA A 40 4.96 19.53 6.26
CA ALA A 40 4.25 18.43 5.62
C ALA A 40 3.18 18.92 4.62
N VAL A 41 2.44 19.98 4.95
CA VAL A 41 1.51 20.62 4.02
C VAL A 41 2.26 21.12 2.78
N ILE A 42 3.37 21.84 2.97
CA ILE A 42 4.26 22.29 1.90
C ILE A 42 4.71 21.09 1.06
N TYR A 43 5.26 20.05 1.69
CA TYR A 43 5.72 18.84 1.00
C TYR A 43 4.62 18.22 0.12
N VAL A 44 3.40 18.09 0.63
CA VAL A 44 2.28 17.51 -0.10
C VAL A 44 1.84 18.40 -1.28
N LEU A 45 1.83 19.72 -1.09
CA LEU A 45 1.48 20.67 -2.15
C LEU A 45 2.53 20.66 -3.28
N PHE A 46 3.81 20.70 -2.94
CA PHE A 46 4.90 20.69 -3.92
C PHE A 46 5.12 19.32 -4.58
N LYS A 47 4.89 18.21 -3.88
CA LYS A 47 5.00 16.87 -4.47
C LYS A 47 3.82 16.53 -5.37
N ASN A 48 2.67 17.17 -5.17
CA ASN A 48 1.54 17.12 -6.09
C ASN A 48 1.85 17.79 -7.44
N THR A 49 2.78 18.74 -7.47
CA THR A 49 3.26 19.41 -8.70
C THR A 49 4.53 18.79 -9.28
N ASN A 50 5.25 17.97 -8.51
CA ASN A 50 6.54 17.42 -8.95
C ASN A 50 6.33 16.20 -9.86
N ALA A 51 6.65 16.37 -11.14
CA ALA A 51 6.44 15.46 -12.27
C ALA A 51 7.15 14.09 -12.22
N ASN A 52 7.73 13.72 -11.07
CA ASN A 52 8.57 12.52 -10.92
C ASN A 52 7.79 11.26 -10.50
N VAL A 53 6.48 11.37 -10.24
CA VAL A 53 5.62 10.19 -10.07
C VAL A 53 5.06 9.83 -11.44
N ILE A 54 5.74 8.93 -12.14
CA ILE A 54 5.24 8.41 -13.41
C ILE A 54 3.93 7.67 -13.12
N PRO A 55 2.78 8.13 -13.65
CA PRO A 55 1.48 7.56 -13.33
C PRO A 55 1.43 6.11 -13.81
N VAL A 56 1.04 5.20 -12.93
CA VAL A 56 0.79 3.79 -13.28
C VAL A 56 -0.71 3.59 -13.31
N TYR A 57 -1.23 3.15 -14.45
CA TYR A 57 -2.65 2.85 -14.64
C TYR A 57 -2.90 1.34 -14.50
N THR A 58 -4.16 0.99 -14.24
CA THR A 58 -4.62 -0.39 -14.23
C THR A 58 -5.77 -0.52 -15.21
N GLY A 59 -5.71 -1.54 -16.06
CA GLY A 59 -6.84 -1.99 -16.87
C GLY A 59 -7.29 -3.36 -16.42
N SER A 60 -8.57 -3.65 -16.62
CA SER A 60 -9.13 -4.97 -16.36
C SER A 60 -10.25 -5.34 -17.31
N VAL A 61 -10.42 -6.63 -17.52
CA VAL A 61 -11.53 -7.19 -18.28
C VAL A 61 -11.96 -8.51 -17.67
N MET A 62 -13.23 -8.86 -17.84
CA MET A 62 -13.78 -10.14 -17.43
C MET A 62 -13.91 -11.08 -18.63
N ILE A 63 -13.57 -12.35 -18.42
CA ILE A 63 -13.77 -13.42 -19.39
C ILE A 63 -14.61 -14.52 -18.73
N GLU A 64 -15.61 -14.99 -19.47
CA GLU A 64 -16.36 -16.19 -19.14
C GLU A 64 -15.78 -17.38 -19.91
N ILE A 65 -15.33 -18.39 -19.17
CA ILE A 65 -14.74 -19.62 -19.69
C ILE A 65 -15.85 -20.48 -20.29
N GLY A 66 -15.60 -20.97 -21.50
CA GLY A 66 -16.52 -21.81 -22.23
C GLY A 66 -16.62 -23.20 -21.64
N GLU A 67 -17.68 -23.90 -21.99
CA GLU A 67 -18.03 -25.22 -21.47
C GLU A 67 -18.42 -26.17 -22.59
N VAL A 68 -18.16 -27.45 -22.38
CA VAL A 68 -18.59 -28.54 -23.25
C VAL A 68 -19.91 -29.08 -22.71
N LYS A 69 -20.91 -29.23 -23.58
CA LYS A 69 -22.23 -29.75 -23.21
C LYS A 69 -22.19 -31.28 -23.23
N THR A 70 -21.63 -31.85 -22.17
CA THR A 70 -21.64 -33.30 -21.88
C THR A 70 -22.66 -33.59 -20.77
N THR A 71 -22.86 -34.86 -20.41
CA THR A 71 -23.67 -35.29 -19.25
C THR A 71 -23.24 -34.62 -17.95
N ASN A 72 -21.95 -34.29 -17.82
CA ASN A 72 -21.38 -33.52 -16.72
C ASN A 72 -20.88 -32.15 -17.22
N LEU A 73 -20.97 -31.14 -16.35
CA LEU A 73 -20.40 -29.82 -16.61
C LEU A 73 -18.87 -29.92 -16.70
N MET A 74 -18.32 -29.61 -17.88
CA MET A 74 -16.90 -29.61 -18.15
C MET A 74 -16.50 -28.30 -18.81
N TYR A 75 -15.53 -27.58 -18.23
CA TYR A 75 -14.99 -26.36 -18.83
C TYR A 75 -13.95 -26.68 -19.91
N LEU A 76 -13.78 -25.78 -20.88
CA LEU A 76 -12.79 -25.92 -21.96
C LEU A 76 -11.34 -25.91 -21.45
N ASP A 77 -11.07 -25.35 -20.27
CA ASP A 77 -9.77 -25.42 -19.62
C ASP A 77 -9.90 -25.40 -18.09
N ASN A 78 -8.87 -25.91 -17.42
CA ASN A 78 -8.72 -25.76 -15.99
C ASN A 78 -8.30 -24.31 -15.68
N ILE A 79 -9.14 -23.62 -14.91
CA ILE A 79 -8.99 -22.18 -14.65
C ILE A 79 -7.71 -21.84 -13.88
N TYR A 80 -7.27 -22.69 -12.96
CA TYR A 80 -6.06 -22.47 -12.19
C TYR A 80 -4.79 -22.65 -13.04
N ASN A 81 -4.77 -23.69 -13.89
CA ASN A 81 -3.67 -23.89 -14.84
C ASN A 81 -3.63 -22.77 -15.87
N LEU A 82 -4.79 -22.40 -16.43
CA LEU A 82 -4.92 -21.33 -17.40
C LEU A 82 -4.43 -20.00 -16.82
N LYS A 83 -4.78 -19.69 -15.57
CA LYS A 83 -4.24 -18.56 -14.83
C LYS A 83 -2.71 -18.53 -14.88
N HIS A 84 -2.05 -19.60 -14.43
CA HIS A 84 -0.58 -19.63 -14.38
C HIS A 84 0.07 -19.51 -15.76
N ILE A 85 -0.51 -20.14 -16.79
CA ILE A 85 0.00 -20.08 -18.16
C ILE A 85 -0.07 -18.64 -18.69
N VAL A 86 -1.21 -17.97 -18.52
CA VAL A 86 -1.43 -16.64 -19.07
C VAL A 86 -0.62 -15.59 -18.29
N GLU A 87 -0.58 -15.64 -16.96
CA GLU A 87 0.25 -14.73 -16.15
C GLU A 87 1.75 -14.86 -16.44
N LYS A 88 2.21 -16.06 -16.79
CA LYS A 88 3.62 -16.27 -17.14
C LYS A 88 3.96 -15.81 -18.56
N LYS A 89 3.02 -15.98 -19.50
CA LYS A 89 3.23 -15.67 -20.91
C LYS A 89 3.00 -14.19 -21.22
N TYR A 90 2.04 -13.58 -20.54
CA TYR A 90 1.64 -12.19 -20.71
C TYR A 90 1.83 -11.48 -19.38
N SER A 91 2.35 -10.25 -19.39
CA SER A 91 2.57 -9.45 -18.17
C SER A 91 1.25 -8.93 -17.57
N VAL A 92 0.39 -9.86 -17.18
CA VAL A 92 -0.94 -9.66 -16.61
C VAL A 92 -1.08 -10.47 -15.33
N ASN A 93 -2.00 -10.04 -14.47
CA ASN A 93 -2.42 -10.77 -13.29
C ASN A 93 -3.85 -11.25 -13.49
N ILE A 94 -4.14 -12.47 -13.06
CA ILE A 94 -5.45 -13.09 -13.19
C ILE A 94 -6.03 -13.39 -11.81
N SER A 95 -7.22 -12.85 -11.57
CA SER A 95 -8.01 -13.16 -10.38
C SER A 95 -9.21 -14.03 -10.74
N ILE A 96 -9.40 -15.07 -9.93
CA ILE A 96 -10.55 -15.98 -9.99
C ILE A 96 -11.48 -15.58 -8.84
N PRO A 97 -12.70 -15.08 -9.10
CA PRO A 97 -13.61 -14.67 -8.03
C PRO A 97 -14.03 -15.87 -7.17
N LYS A 98 -14.01 -15.72 -5.84
CA LYS A 98 -14.26 -16.83 -4.88
C LYS A 98 -15.58 -17.58 -5.07
N ARG A 99 -16.59 -16.95 -5.67
CA ARG A 99 -17.95 -17.50 -5.88
C ARG A 99 -18.28 -17.75 -7.35
N ALA A 100 -17.31 -17.60 -8.25
CA ALA A 100 -17.50 -17.82 -9.68
C ALA A 100 -16.54 -18.90 -10.17
N THR A 101 -17.10 -19.96 -10.75
CA THR A 101 -16.34 -21.13 -11.21
C THR A 101 -15.99 -21.09 -12.69
N LYS A 102 -16.47 -20.07 -13.42
CA LYS A 102 -16.24 -19.91 -14.88
C LYS A 102 -15.73 -18.52 -15.27
N ILE A 103 -15.32 -17.71 -14.31
CA ILE A 103 -14.95 -16.32 -14.56
C ILE A 103 -13.47 -16.11 -14.28
N LEU A 104 -12.79 -15.45 -15.22
CA LEU A 104 -11.47 -14.88 -15.04
C LEU A 104 -11.54 -13.38 -15.15
N ILE A 105 -10.81 -12.68 -14.28
CA ILE A 105 -10.58 -11.24 -14.40
C ILE A 105 -9.10 -11.06 -14.70
N ILE A 106 -8.80 -10.58 -15.91
CA ILE A 106 -7.45 -10.24 -16.35
C ILE A 106 -7.19 -8.78 -15.96
N LYS A 107 -6.04 -8.51 -15.37
CA LYS A 107 -5.60 -7.17 -14.96
C LYS A 107 -4.20 -6.91 -15.51
N SER A 108 -3.99 -5.76 -16.13
CA SER A 108 -2.65 -5.29 -16.51
C SER A 108 -2.37 -3.93 -15.90
N THR A 109 -1.12 -3.71 -15.51
CA THR A 109 -0.66 -2.45 -14.93
C THR A 109 0.54 -1.94 -15.70
N ASN A 110 0.46 -0.71 -16.19
CA ASN A 110 1.56 -0.09 -16.93
C ASN A 110 1.46 1.44 -16.85
N LYS A 111 2.52 2.12 -17.25
CA LYS A 111 2.58 3.57 -17.43
C LYS A 111 1.78 4.02 -18.66
N SER A 112 1.84 3.24 -19.75
CA SER A 112 1.06 3.48 -20.98
C SER A 112 -0.27 2.73 -20.93
N LYS A 113 -1.36 3.42 -21.29
CA LYS A 113 -2.69 2.82 -21.37
C LYS A 113 -2.81 1.90 -22.58
N GLU A 114 -2.13 2.23 -23.66
CA GLU A 114 -2.05 1.46 -24.90
C GLU A 114 -1.38 0.10 -24.63
N LEU A 115 -0.29 0.07 -23.85
CA LEU A 115 0.35 -1.19 -23.44
C LEU A 115 -0.54 -2.04 -22.53
N ILE A 116 -1.35 -1.42 -21.67
CA ILE A 116 -2.35 -2.15 -20.85
C ILE A 116 -3.36 -2.83 -21.75
N GLU A 117 -3.90 -2.10 -22.73
CA GLU A 117 -4.89 -2.61 -23.66
C GLU A 117 -4.31 -3.74 -24.52
N ALA A 118 -3.11 -3.55 -25.08
CA ALA A 118 -2.42 -4.57 -25.86
C ALA A 118 -2.18 -5.86 -25.05
N ASN A 119 -1.65 -5.76 -23.82
CA ASN A 119 -1.40 -6.92 -22.97
C ASN A 119 -2.69 -7.69 -22.65
N ILE A 120 -3.79 -6.97 -22.39
CA ILE A 120 -5.09 -7.58 -22.11
C ILE A 120 -5.63 -8.25 -23.37
N LEU A 121 -5.58 -7.58 -24.52
CA LEU A 121 -6.08 -8.10 -25.79
C LEU A 121 -5.32 -9.34 -26.23
N ASP A 122 -3.99 -9.35 -26.12
CA ASP A 122 -3.14 -10.51 -26.43
C ASP A 122 -3.48 -11.71 -25.53
N SER A 123 -3.75 -11.45 -24.25
CA SER A 123 -4.17 -12.47 -23.30
C SER A 123 -5.53 -13.06 -23.67
N ILE A 124 -6.52 -12.22 -24.00
CA ILE A 124 -7.85 -12.66 -24.45
C ILE A 124 -7.73 -13.49 -25.73
N ASN A 125 -7.01 -12.99 -26.73
CA ASN A 125 -6.84 -13.64 -28.03
C ASN A 125 -6.19 -15.02 -27.88
N PHE A 126 -5.18 -15.14 -27.02
CA PHE A 126 -4.57 -16.42 -26.70
C PHE A 126 -5.57 -17.40 -26.09
N ILE A 127 -6.36 -16.97 -25.09
CA ILE A 127 -7.35 -17.83 -24.44
C ILE A 127 -8.41 -18.28 -25.44
N ILE A 128 -8.98 -17.35 -26.23
CA ILE A 128 -10.00 -17.65 -27.23
C ILE A 128 -9.46 -18.62 -28.29
N LYS A 129 -8.25 -18.38 -28.82
CA LYS A 129 -7.63 -19.28 -29.80
C LYS A 129 -7.44 -20.68 -29.25
N ARG A 130 -6.84 -20.80 -28.07
CA ARG A 130 -6.64 -22.08 -27.39
C ARG A 130 -7.95 -22.81 -27.13
N HIS A 131 -8.98 -22.10 -26.71
CA HIS A 131 -10.29 -22.68 -26.44
C HIS A 131 -11.02 -23.08 -27.72
N LYS A 132 -10.79 -22.37 -28.84
CA LYS A 132 -11.31 -22.75 -30.17
C LYS A 132 -10.72 -24.09 -30.63
N GLU A 133 -9.40 -24.26 -30.48
CA GLU A 133 -8.70 -25.52 -30.80
C GLU A 133 -9.18 -26.69 -29.94
N ARG A 134 -9.53 -26.45 -28.68
CA ARG A 134 -10.08 -27.49 -27.80
C ARG A 134 -11.53 -27.78 -28.09
N ALA A 135 -12.33 -26.74 -28.33
CA ALA A 135 -13.74 -26.86 -28.64
C ALA A 135 -13.99 -27.61 -29.94
N SER A 136 -13.10 -27.52 -30.93
CA SER A 136 -13.22 -28.29 -32.18
C SER A 136 -13.16 -29.81 -32.01
N LEU A 137 -12.79 -30.30 -30.83
CA LEU A 137 -12.81 -31.73 -30.50
C LEU A 137 -14.20 -32.20 -30.00
N PHE A 138 -15.17 -31.30 -29.89
CA PHE A 138 -16.49 -31.58 -29.33
C PHE A 138 -17.61 -31.08 -30.24
N ASP A 139 -18.70 -31.86 -30.33
CA ASP A 139 -19.86 -31.51 -31.17
C ASP A 139 -20.73 -30.40 -30.56
N LYS A 140 -20.75 -30.29 -29.23
CA LYS A 140 -21.59 -29.33 -28.50
C LYS A 140 -20.78 -28.59 -27.45
N TYR A 141 -20.57 -27.31 -27.65
CA TYR A 141 -19.84 -26.44 -26.73
C TYR A 141 -20.41 -25.02 -26.72
N ILE A 142 -20.07 -24.28 -25.68
CA ILE A 142 -20.24 -22.84 -25.56
C ILE A 142 -18.83 -22.25 -25.54
N MET A 143 -18.56 -21.30 -26.44
CA MET A 143 -17.27 -20.65 -26.51
C MET A 143 -17.02 -19.70 -25.35
N THR A 144 -15.73 -19.54 -25.03
CA THR A 144 -15.29 -18.43 -24.17
C THR A 144 -15.64 -17.09 -24.78
N LYS A 145 -16.10 -16.17 -23.93
CA LYS A 145 -16.47 -14.81 -24.34
C LYS A 145 -15.90 -13.78 -23.38
N GLN A 146 -15.58 -12.62 -23.92
CA GLN A 146 -15.34 -11.41 -23.13
C GLN A 146 -16.67 -10.94 -22.54
N VAL A 147 -16.65 -10.51 -21.29
CA VAL A 147 -17.81 -9.94 -20.58
C VAL A 147 -17.51 -8.49 -20.26
N GLY A 148 -18.24 -7.58 -20.93
CA GLY A 148 -18.00 -6.14 -20.85
C GLY A 148 -16.80 -5.68 -21.66
N GLU A 149 -16.47 -4.39 -21.57
CA GLU A 149 -15.34 -3.78 -22.26
C GLU A 149 -14.08 -3.81 -21.40
N ILE A 150 -12.92 -3.58 -22.02
CA ILE A 150 -11.67 -3.37 -21.28
C ILE A 150 -11.78 -2.03 -20.54
N SER A 151 -11.90 -2.08 -19.22
CA SER A 151 -12.01 -0.87 -18.40
C SER A 151 -10.62 -0.45 -17.92
N ILE A 152 -10.14 0.72 -18.37
CA ILE A 152 -8.89 1.32 -17.87
C ILE A 152 -9.24 2.42 -16.86
N ASN A 153 -8.66 2.33 -15.66
CA ASN A 153 -8.87 3.32 -14.62
C ASN A 153 -8.45 4.72 -15.09
N LYS A 154 -9.33 5.70 -14.87
CA LYS A 154 -9.06 7.10 -15.24
C LYS A 154 -7.92 7.71 -14.42
N GLN A 155 -7.80 7.29 -13.15
CA GLN A 155 -6.76 7.74 -12.22
C GLN A 155 -5.66 6.67 -12.06
N PRO A 156 -4.40 7.09 -11.86
CA PRO A 156 -3.32 6.16 -11.59
C PRO A 156 -3.47 5.51 -10.21
N ILE A 157 -2.89 4.33 -10.02
CA ILE A 157 -2.92 3.61 -8.74
C ILE A 157 -1.91 4.13 -7.72
N ASN A 158 -0.84 4.77 -8.17
CA ASN A 158 0.26 5.25 -7.32
C ASN A 158 0.08 6.70 -6.85
N THR A 159 -1.16 7.12 -6.58
CA THR A 159 -1.43 8.47 -6.06
C THR A 159 -0.98 8.63 -4.62
N ILE A 160 -0.43 9.80 -4.32
CA ILE A 160 -0.03 10.18 -2.96
C ILE A 160 -1.29 10.41 -2.11
N ASN A 161 -1.44 9.64 -1.03
CA ASN A 161 -2.53 9.85 -0.07
C ASN A 161 -2.21 11.02 0.88
N LYS A 162 -2.60 12.22 0.47
CA LYS A 162 -2.34 13.50 1.16
C LYS A 162 -2.76 13.47 2.64
N LYS A 163 -3.96 12.95 2.93
CA LYS A 163 -4.51 12.89 4.28
C LYS A 163 -3.65 12.02 5.20
N ARG A 164 -3.19 10.86 4.72
CA ARG A 164 -2.36 9.94 5.52
C ARG A 164 -0.99 10.54 5.85
N ILE A 165 -0.36 11.21 4.89
CA ILE A 165 0.94 11.87 5.12
C ILE A 165 0.78 12.96 6.18
N LEU A 166 -0.25 13.80 6.06
CA LEU A 166 -0.50 14.87 7.02
C LEU A 166 -0.69 14.33 8.43
N ILE A 167 -1.58 13.35 8.62
CA ILE A 167 -1.82 12.72 9.92
C ILE A 167 -0.53 12.14 10.51
N MET A 168 0.22 11.35 9.73
CA MET A 168 1.43 10.69 10.22
C MET A 168 2.53 11.72 10.58
N SER A 169 2.68 12.77 9.77
CA SER A 169 3.65 13.84 10.03
C SER A 169 3.32 14.61 11.30
N SER A 170 2.05 14.91 11.57
CA SER A 170 1.63 15.59 12.80
C SER A 170 1.86 14.71 14.03
N ILE A 171 1.52 13.41 13.97
CA ILE A 171 1.76 12.46 15.07
C ILE A 171 3.27 12.34 15.33
N MET A 172 4.06 12.13 14.29
CA MET A 172 5.51 11.99 14.40
C MET A 172 6.16 13.27 14.92
N GLY A 173 5.70 14.44 14.45
CA GLY A 173 6.16 15.74 14.92
C GLY A 173 5.85 15.99 16.39
N PHE A 174 4.66 15.59 16.84
CA PHE A 174 4.28 15.67 18.26
C PHE A 174 5.16 14.77 19.12
N ILE A 175 5.33 13.50 18.74
CA ILE A 175 6.20 12.55 19.47
C ILE A 175 7.65 13.06 19.51
N ALA A 176 8.19 13.51 18.38
CA ALA A 176 9.53 14.08 18.30
C ALA A 176 9.69 15.33 19.18
N SER A 177 8.65 16.16 19.27
CA SER A 177 8.67 17.36 20.10
C SER A 177 8.74 17.03 21.60
N ILE A 178 8.02 16.00 22.05
CA ILE A 178 8.08 15.51 23.43
C ILE A 178 9.48 14.97 23.72
N PHE A 179 10.02 14.15 22.82
CA PHE A 179 11.36 13.61 22.96
C PHE A 179 12.41 14.71 23.07
N LEU A 180 12.38 15.71 22.17
CA LEU A 180 13.29 16.86 22.23
C LEU A 180 13.12 17.67 23.52
N ALA A 181 11.89 17.88 23.99
CA ALA A 181 11.62 18.60 25.22
C ALA A 181 12.25 17.92 26.44
N LEU A 182 12.14 16.58 26.51
CA LEU A 182 12.79 15.79 27.56
C LEU A 182 14.31 15.82 27.44
N PHE A 183 14.84 15.67 26.22
CA PHE A 183 16.27 15.69 25.95
C PHE A 183 16.92 17.03 26.32
N LEU A 184 16.27 18.15 26.01
CA LEU A 184 16.73 19.48 26.44
C LEU A 184 16.76 19.61 27.98
N GLY A 185 15.75 19.07 28.67
CA GLY A 185 15.75 19.02 30.13
C GLY A 185 16.89 18.17 30.70
N PHE A 186 17.26 17.08 30.03
CA PHE A 186 18.42 16.28 30.39
C PHE A 186 19.75 17.03 30.20
N LEU A 187 19.93 17.74 29.08
CA LEU A 187 21.12 18.56 28.84
C LEU A 187 21.29 19.69 29.86
N GLU A 188 20.19 20.34 30.25
CA GLU A 188 20.21 21.36 31.32
C GLU A 188 20.69 20.79 32.66
N LYS A 189 20.24 19.58 33.02
CA LYS A 189 20.66 18.89 34.25
C LYS A 189 22.17 18.59 34.24
N ILE A 190 22.71 18.07 33.13
CA ILE A 190 24.15 17.82 32.98
C ILE A 190 24.95 19.11 33.16
N LYS A 191 24.53 20.19 32.49
CA LYS A 191 25.24 21.48 32.56
C LYS A 191 25.22 22.07 33.96
N LEU A 192 24.12 21.91 34.70
CA LEU A 192 24.00 22.38 36.08
C LEU A 192 24.95 21.63 37.02
N ASN A 193 25.00 20.30 36.93
CA ASN A 193 25.85 19.47 37.78
C ASN A 193 27.34 19.79 37.59
N LYS A 194 27.78 19.96 36.34
CA LYS A 194 29.17 20.33 36.03
C LYS A 194 29.61 21.65 36.66
N LYS A 195 28.69 22.61 36.81
CA LYS A 195 28.98 23.93 37.42
C LYS A 195 29.07 23.88 38.95
N ILE A 196 28.54 22.84 39.59
CA ILE A 196 28.57 22.65 41.04
C ILE A 196 29.87 21.96 41.48
N GLU A 197 30.53 21.24 40.56
CA GLU A 197 31.81 20.55 40.80
C GLU A 197 33.05 21.43 40.56
N GLU A 198 32.87 22.66 40.05
CA GLU A 198 33.90 23.71 39.88
C GLU A 198 33.86 24.74 41.01
#